data_AF-A0A258V219-F1
#
_entry.id   AF-A0A258V219-F1
#
_cell.length_a   1.000
_cell.length_b   1.000
_cell.length_c   1.000
_cell.angle_alpha   90.00
_cell.angle_beta   90.00
_cell.angle_gamma   90.00
#
_symmetry.space_group_name_H-M   'P 1'
#
loop_
_entity.id
_entity.type
_entity.pdbx_description
1 polymer ?
#
loop_
_entity_poly.entity_id
_entity_poly.type
_entity_poly.pdbx_seq_one_letter_code
_entity_poly.pdbx_strand_id
1 'polypeptide(L)' 'MAIKLTLTEDEIEILIDAMDADMEGYVEAAKEARGNNNREDVKTFTEAAERILALKKKLEALIGE' A
#
# COMPACT_ATOMS: atom_id res chain seq x y z
N MET A 1 5.79 -12.62 -15.85
CA MET A 1 6.92 -11.75 -16.25
C MET A 1 7.35 -10.98 -15.02
N ALA A 2 8.66 -10.86 -14.76
CA ALA A 2 9.19 -10.12 -13.61
C ALA A 2 10.08 -8.97 -14.10
N ILE A 3 9.92 -7.79 -13.52
CA ILE A 3 10.78 -6.63 -13.74
C ILE A 3 11.86 -6.66 -12.65
N LYS A 4 13.12 -6.46 -13.03
CA LYS A 4 14.24 -6.31 -12.09
C LYS A 4 14.60 -4.83 -12.00
N LEU A 5 14.58 -4.29 -10.79
CA LEU A 5 15.03 -2.94 -10.48
C LEU A 5 16.20 -3.05 -9.51
N THR A 6 17.18 -2.16 -9.65
CA THR A 6 18.22 -1.95 -8.64
C THR A 6 17.90 -0.62 -8.00
N LEU A 7 17.74 -0.63 -6.68
CA LEU A 7 17.37 0.54 -5.89
C LEU A 7 18.40 0.73 -4.77
N THR A 8 18.66 1.97 -4.40
CA THR A 8 19.40 2.30 -3.17
C THR A 8 18.48 2.20 -1.95
N GLU A 9 19.06 2.26 -0.74
CA GLU A 9 18.29 2.33 0.52
C GLU A 9 17.40 3.58 0.53
N ASP A 10 17.96 4.77 0.21
CA ASP A 10 17.20 6.03 0.09
C ASP A 10 16.01 5.93 -0.89
N GLU A 11 16.17 5.24 -2.03
CA GLU A 11 15.08 5.03 -2.99
C GLU A 11 14.02 4.08 -2.45
N ILE A 12 14.41 3.09 -1.63
CA ILE A 12 13.47 2.20 -0.94
C ILE A 12 12.68 2.99 0.12
N GLU A 13 13.32 3.87 0.90
CA GLU A 13 12.65 4.75 1.88
C GLU A 13 11.58 5.62 1.21
N ILE A 14 11.89 6.23 0.06
CA ILE A 14 10.92 7.02 -0.72
C ILE A 14 9.69 6.16 -1.12
N LEU A 15 9.91 4.90 -1.49
CA LEU A 15 8.82 3.99 -1.83
C LEU A 15 7.99 3.58 -0.61
N ILE A 16 8.64 3.37 0.55
CA ILE A 16 7.97 3.05 1.81
C ILE A 16 7.05 4.21 2.22
N ASP A 17 7.55 5.45 2.20
CA ASP A 17 6.78 6.65 2.51
C ASP A 17 5.58 6.83 1.57
N ALA A 18 5.78 6.61 0.27
CA ALA A 18 4.72 6.67 -0.71
C ALA A 18 3.64 5.60 -0.45
N MET A 19 4.04 4.41 0.00
CA MET A 19 3.12 3.32 0.35
C MET A 19 2.31 3.63 1.61
N ASP A 20 2.89 4.31 2.60
CA ASP A 20 2.13 4.73 3.78
C ASP A 20 1.02 5.72 3.42
N ALA A 21 1.34 6.73 2.61
CA ALA A 21 0.36 7.71 2.15
C ALA A 21 -0.76 7.06 1.31
N ASP A 22 -0.40 6.15 0.38
CA ASP A 22 -1.37 5.46 -0.48
C ASP A 22 -2.26 4.51 0.34
N MET A 23 -1.68 3.77 1.30
CA MET A 23 -2.41 2.90 2.21
C MET A 23 -3.42 3.69 3.05
N GLU A 24 -3.02 4.83 3.62
CA GLU A 24 -3.93 5.71 4.36
C GLU A 24 -5.11 6.15 3.46
N GLY A 25 -4.83 6.53 2.22
CA GLY A 25 -5.85 6.88 1.23
C GLY A 25 -6.87 5.76 0.99
N TYR A 26 -6.42 4.51 0.79
CA TYR A 26 -7.33 3.37 0.62
C TYR A 26 -8.14 3.04 1.89
N VAL A 27 -7.55 3.21 3.07
CA VAL A 27 -8.25 3.02 4.34
C VAL A 27 -9.38 4.03 4.49
N GLU A 28 -9.13 5.31 4.17
CA GLU A 28 -10.16 6.35 4.20
C GLU A 28 -11.24 6.09 3.13
N ALA A 29 -10.86 5.74 1.90
CA ALA A 29 -11.81 5.39 0.85
C ALA A 29 -12.71 4.19 1.24
N ALA A 30 -12.15 3.17 1.91
CA ALA A 30 -12.93 2.05 2.44
C ALA A 30 -13.91 2.48 3.54
N LYS A 31 -13.54 3.45 4.39
CA LYS A 31 -14.44 4.03 5.40
C LYS A 31 -15.59 4.80 4.77
N GLU A 32 -15.31 5.64 3.77
CA GLU A 32 -16.33 6.40 3.04
C GLU A 32 -17.31 5.46 2.31
N ALA A 33 -16.78 4.48 1.58
CA ALA A 33 -17.59 3.47 0.90
C ALA A 33 -18.51 2.70 1.86
N ARG A 34 -18.02 2.41 3.07
CA ARG A 34 -18.81 1.78 4.14
C ARG A 34 -19.94 2.69 4.61
N GLY A 35 -19.66 3.99 4.78
CA GLY A 35 -20.68 4.99 5.12
C GLY A 35 -21.79 5.09 4.06
N ASN A 36 -21.43 4.88 2.79
CA ASN A 36 -22.35 4.87 1.65
C ASN A 36 -23.03 3.52 1.38
N ASN A 37 -22.78 2.50 2.23
CA ASN A 37 -23.24 1.13 2.04
C ASN A 37 -22.82 0.50 0.69
N ASN A 38 -21.74 0.98 0.07
CA ASN A 38 -21.18 0.44 -1.16
C ASN A 38 -20.22 -0.71 -0.84
N ARG A 39 -20.75 -1.94 -0.80
CA ARG A 39 -19.98 -3.13 -0.41
C ARG A 39 -18.89 -3.53 -1.41
N GLU A 40 -19.07 -3.24 -2.69
CA GLU A 40 -18.09 -3.57 -3.72
C GLU A 40 -16.84 -2.68 -3.58
N ASP A 41 -17.04 -1.39 -3.33
CA ASP A 41 -15.95 -0.44 -3.10
C ASP A 41 -15.23 -0.73 -1.79
N VAL A 42 -15.97 -1.05 -0.71
CA VAL A 42 -15.35 -1.47 0.56
C VAL A 42 -14.38 -2.63 0.34
N LYS A 43 -14.81 -3.65 -0.40
CA LYS A 43 -13.97 -4.80 -0.71
C LYS A 43 -12.74 -4.37 -1.52
N THR A 44 -12.95 -3.60 -2.58
CA THR A 44 -11.90 -3.16 -3.50
C THR A 44 -10.82 -2.35 -2.78
N PHE A 45 -11.19 -1.37 -1.98
CA PHE A 45 -10.24 -0.53 -1.24
C PHE A 45 -9.54 -1.28 -0.11
N THR A 46 -10.24 -2.22 0.55
CA THR A 46 -9.62 -3.09 1.56
C THR A 46 -8.54 -3.98 0.94
N GLU A 47 -8.83 -4.62 -0.20
CA GLU A 47 -7.86 -5.46 -0.92
C GLU A 47 -6.66 -4.64 -1.43
N ALA A 48 -6.87 -3.40 -1.84
CA ALA A 48 -5.78 -2.49 -2.23
C ALA A 48 -4.86 -2.15 -1.05
N ALA A 49 -5.43 -1.77 0.11
CA ALA A 49 -4.66 -1.48 1.32
C ALA A 49 -3.83 -2.69 1.79
N GLU A 50 -4.41 -3.90 1.75
CA GLU A 50 -3.69 -5.13 2.10
C GLU A 50 -2.51 -5.43 1.17
N ARG A 51 -2.68 -5.20 -0.13
CA ARG A 51 -1.61 -5.42 -1.12
C ARG A 51 -0.47 -4.42 -0.96
N ILE A 52 -0.78 -3.16 -0.65
CA ILE A 52 0.23 -2.13 -0.38
C ILE A 52 0.99 -2.45 0.90
N LEU A 53 0.28 -2.80 1.98
CA LEU A 53 0.92 -3.22 3.22
C LEU A 53 1.85 -4.42 3.00
N ALA A 54 1.44 -5.39 2.19
CA ALA A 54 2.27 -6.56 1.88
C ALA A 54 3.52 -6.21 1.05
N LEU A 55 3.46 -5.17 0.21
CA LEU A 55 4.62 -4.70 -0.54
C LEU A 55 5.53 -3.84 0.33
N LYS A 56 4.96 -2.93 1.13
CA LYS A 56 5.68 -2.10 2.09
C LYS A 56 6.55 -2.95 3.02
N LYS A 57 5.96 -4.00 3.64
CA LYS A 57 6.69 -4.95 4.49
C LYS A 57 7.84 -5.66 3.79
N LYS A 58 7.75 -5.87 2.48
CA LYS A 58 8.87 -6.44 1.71
C LYS A 58 9.98 -5.43 1.54
N LEU A 59 9.65 -4.16 1.37
CA LEU A 59 10.62 -3.07 1.23
C LEU A 59 11.31 -2.77 2.56
N GLU A 60 10.56 -2.64 3.66
CA GLU A 60 11.08 -2.45 5.03
C GLU A 60 12.11 -3.56 5.36
N ALA A 61 11.76 -4.83 5.07
CA ALA A 61 12.64 -5.96 5.28
C ALA A 61 13.94 -5.97 4.43
N LEU A 62 13.99 -5.22 3.31
CA LEU A 62 15.21 -5.09 2.51
C LEU A 62 16.23 -4.14 3.13
N ILE A 63 15.77 -3.16 3.93
CA ILE A 63 16.61 -2.16 4.59
C ILE A 63 16.77 -2.41 6.09
N GLY A 64 16.07 -3.40 6.64
CA GLY A 64 16.23 -3.83 8.05
C GLY A 64 15.30 -3.13 9.04
N GLU A 65 14.18 -2.60 8.55
CA GLU A 65 13.06 -2.04 9.34
C GLU A 65 11.94 -3.07 9.52
#